data_AF-A0A925G0I1-F1
#
_entry.id   AF-A0A925G0I1-F1
#
_cell.length_a   1.000
_cell.length_b   1.000
_cell.length_c   1.000
_cell.angle_alpha   90.00
_cell.angle_beta   90.00
_cell.angle_gamma   90.00
#
_symmetry.space_group_name_H-M   'P 1'
#
loop_
_entity.id
_entity.type
_entity.pdbx_description
1 polymer ?
#
loop_
_entity_poly.entity_id
_entity_poly.type
_entity_poly.pdbx_seq_one_letter_code
_entity_poly.pdbx_strand_id
1 'polypeptide(L)'
;TNDPTAHAEVVAIRDACKNLSDFQLEGCEVYTTCEPCPMCMGAIYWSRPSAVYFAASREDAARAGFDDSMIYDELTCPLDQRKISMTRLDNSAALALFSDWQQKPDKTAY
;
A
#
# COMPACT_ATOMS: atom_id res chain seq x y z
N THR A 1 5.73 9.52 -15.99
CA THR A 1 6.97 8.99 -15.38
C THR A 1 7.04 7.50 -15.68
N ASN A 2 8.22 6.89 -15.62
CA ASN A 2 8.37 5.43 -15.74
C ASN A 2 8.32 4.80 -14.33
N ASP A 3 7.20 5.00 -13.62
CA ASP A 3 7.00 4.56 -12.22
C ASP A 3 5.75 3.68 -12.12
N PRO A 4 5.88 2.35 -11.91
CA PRO A 4 4.72 1.45 -11.79
C PRO A 4 3.92 1.68 -10.50
N THR A 5 4.45 2.42 -9.51
CA THR A 5 3.74 2.76 -8.27
C THR A 5 2.86 4.00 -8.41
N ALA A 6 2.97 4.73 -9.53
CA ALA A 6 2.27 5.99 -9.77
C ALA A 6 0.79 5.80 -10.15
N HIS A 7 0.08 4.99 -9.39
CA HIS A 7 -1.38 4.90 -9.44
C HIS A 7 -2.02 6.20 -8.93
N ALA A 8 -3.26 6.47 -9.34
CA ALA A 8 -3.95 7.73 -9.05
C ALA A 8 -3.99 8.03 -7.54
N GLU A 9 -4.30 7.02 -6.72
CA GLU A 9 -4.40 7.12 -5.28
C GLU A 9 -3.04 7.40 -4.63
N VAL A 10 -1.98 6.69 -5.07
CA VAL A 10 -0.62 6.90 -4.56
C VAL A 10 -0.11 8.31 -4.90
N VAL A 11 -0.36 8.77 -6.13
CA VAL A 11 0.02 10.12 -6.56
C VAL A 11 -0.73 11.18 -5.76
N ALA A 12 -2.04 11.00 -5.56
CA ALA A 12 -2.86 11.91 -4.76
C ALA A 12 -2.42 11.96 -3.30
N ILE A 13 -2.14 10.81 -2.67
CA ILE A 13 -1.61 10.73 -1.30
C ILE A 13 -0.27 11.46 -1.20
N ARG A 14 0.67 11.19 -2.12
CA ARG A 14 1.99 11.86 -2.13
C ARG A 14 1.86 13.37 -2.24
N ASP A 15 0.96 13.87 -3.09
CA ASP A 15 0.74 15.30 -3.27
C ASP A 15 0.09 15.93 -2.02
N ALA A 16 -0.93 15.29 -1.45
CA ALA A 16 -1.60 15.75 -0.24
C ALA A 16 -0.65 15.82 0.96
N CYS A 17 0.13 14.76 1.22
CA CYS A 17 1.14 14.73 2.27
C CYS A 17 2.17 15.86 2.11
N LYS A 18 2.61 16.12 0.87
CA LYS A 18 3.54 17.23 0.58
C LYS A 18 2.91 18.59 0.89
N ASN A 19 1.66 18.81 0.50
CA ASN A 19 0.97 20.08 0.70
C ASN A 19 0.65 20.33 2.18
N LEU A 20 0.32 19.27 2.94
CA LEU A 20 0.07 19.34 4.38
C LEU A 20 1.36 19.36 5.22
N SER A 21 2.50 19.03 4.62
CA SER A 21 3.77 18.80 5.33
C SER A 21 3.63 17.77 6.44
N ASP A 22 2.82 16.73 6.19
CA ASP A 22 2.55 15.61 7.10
C ASP A 22 2.56 14.30 6.29
N PHE A 23 2.95 13.19 6.92
CA PHE A 23 2.89 11.86 6.33
C PHE A 23 1.55 11.15 6.64
N GLN A 24 0.65 11.81 7.38
CA GLN A 24 -0.71 11.37 7.66
C GLN A 24 -1.73 12.28 6.99
N LEU A 25 -2.89 11.71 6.69
CA LEU A 25 -4.05 12.34 6.07
C LEU A 25 -5.25 12.33 7.03
N GLU A 26 -5.00 12.45 8.33
CA GLU A 26 -6.06 12.53 9.34
C GLU A 26 -7.04 13.67 9.00
N GLY A 27 -8.34 13.38 9.04
CA GLY A 27 -9.40 14.32 8.66
C GLY A 27 -9.57 14.53 7.15
N CYS A 28 -8.77 13.88 6.30
CA CYS A 28 -8.97 13.86 4.86
C CYS A 28 -9.79 12.64 4.42
N GLU A 29 -10.47 12.76 3.29
CA GLU A 29 -11.19 11.69 2.62
C GLU A 29 -10.58 11.44 1.24
N VAL A 30 -10.50 10.17 0.82
CA VAL A 30 -9.98 9.79 -0.50
C VAL A 30 -11.14 9.49 -1.43
N TYR A 31 -11.17 10.15 -2.58
CA TYR A 31 -12.10 9.86 -3.66
C TYR A 31 -11.30 9.29 -4.84
N THR A 32 -11.66 8.09 -5.29
CA THR A 32 -11.00 7.41 -6.41
C THR A 32 -12.01 6.93 -7.44
N THR A 33 -11.60 6.83 -8.70
CA THR A 33 -12.50 6.38 -9.78
C THR A 33 -12.75 4.88 -9.77
N CYS A 34 -11.86 4.10 -9.15
CA CYS A 34 -11.96 2.63 -9.07
C CYS A 34 -11.60 2.18 -7.65
N GLU A 35 -12.17 1.06 -7.21
CA GLU A 35 -11.79 0.38 -5.99
C GLU A 35 -10.25 0.24 -5.93
N PRO A 36 -9.59 0.67 -4.83
CA PRO A 36 -8.13 0.68 -4.78
C PRO A 36 -7.54 -0.72 -4.89
N CYS A 37 -6.56 -0.91 -5.78
CA CYS A 37 -5.82 -2.17 -5.87
C CYS A 37 -5.02 -2.44 -4.57
N PRO A 38 -4.47 -3.66 -4.36
CA PRO A 38 -3.76 -4.00 -3.12
C PRO A 38 -2.64 -3.03 -2.71
N MET A 39 -1.89 -2.49 -3.68
CA MET A 39 -0.86 -1.49 -3.43
C MET A 39 -1.48 -0.17 -2.92
N CYS A 40 -2.49 0.35 -3.61
CA CYS A 40 -3.17 1.58 -3.24
C CYS A 40 -3.91 1.45 -1.90
N MET A 41 -4.54 0.29 -1.66
CA MET A 41 -5.15 -0.04 -0.38
C MET A 41 -4.12 0.03 0.75
N GLY A 42 -2.95 -0.58 0.58
CA GLY A 42 -1.85 -0.47 1.55
C GLY A 42 -1.42 0.98 1.79
N ALA A 43 -1.24 1.77 0.72
CA ALA A 43 -0.89 3.19 0.83
C ALA A 43 -1.94 4.00 1.61
N ILE A 44 -3.23 3.75 1.35
CA ILE A 44 -4.35 4.37 2.06
C ILE A 44 -4.27 4.05 3.55
N TYR A 45 -4.12 2.79 3.93
CA TYR A 45 -4.01 2.39 5.35
C TYR A 45 -2.82 3.05 6.06
N TRP A 46 -1.66 3.17 5.39
CA TRP A 46 -0.49 3.87 5.95
C TRP A 46 -0.70 5.38 6.09
N SER A 47 -1.49 5.99 5.21
CA SER A 47 -1.80 7.42 5.25
C SER A 47 -2.96 7.81 6.17
N ARG A 48 -3.77 6.86 6.66
CA ARG A 48 -4.87 7.07 7.62
C ARG A 48 -5.89 8.19 7.28
N PRO A 49 -6.47 8.24 6.07
CA PRO A 49 -7.65 9.06 5.83
C PRO A 49 -8.86 8.54 6.62
N SER A 50 -9.88 9.36 6.79
CA SER A 50 -11.11 8.98 7.51
C SER A 50 -12.02 8.05 6.69
N ALA A 51 -12.00 8.17 5.37
CA ALA A 51 -12.85 7.39 4.48
C ALA A 51 -12.26 7.27 3.06
N VAL A 52 -12.72 6.25 2.33
CA VAL A 52 -12.48 6.08 0.90
C VAL A 52 -13.81 5.92 0.18
N TYR A 53 -14.00 6.69 -0.89
CA TYR A 53 -15.14 6.60 -1.79
C TYR A 53 -14.64 6.20 -3.18
N PHE A 54 -15.28 5.19 -3.78
CA PHE A 54 -14.92 4.70 -5.11
C PHE A 54 -16.15 4.48 -6.00
N ALA A 55 -15.94 4.53 -7.32
CA ALA A 55 -17.02 4.40 -8.30
C ALA A 55 -17.06 3.03 -8.99
N ALA A 56 -16.00 2.66 -9.72
CA ALA A 56 -15.88 1.35 -10.37
C ALA A 56 -15.36 0.27 -9.41
N SER A 57 -15.76 -0.98 -9.59
CA SER A 57 -15.27 -2.10 -8.74
C SER A 57 -14.00 -2.74 -9.29
N ARG A 58 -13.32 -3.56 -8.48
CA ARG A 58 -12.20 -4.39 -8.94
C ARG A 58 -12.59 -5.33 -10.09
N GLU A 59 -13.84 -5.80 -10.14
CA GLU A 59 -14.32 -6.63 -11.25
C GLU A 59 -14.44 -5.83 -12.55
N ASP A 60 -14.74 -4.53 -12.47
CA ASP A 60 -14.72 -3.63 -13.63
C ASP A 60 -13.29 -3.47 -14.16
N ALA A 61 -12.32 -3.27 -13.27
CA ALA A 61 -10.90 -3.20 -13.61
C ALA A 61 -10.39 -4.50 -14.23
N ALA A 62 -10.72 -5.66 -13.64
CA ALA A 62 -10.35 -6.96 -14.17
C ALA A 62 -10.90 -7.20 -15.58
N ARG A 63 -12.17 -6.82 -15.84
CA ARG A 63 -12.77 -6.92 -17.18
C ARG A 63 -12.10 -6.01 -18.22
N ALA A 64 -11.50 -4.91 -17.77
CA ALA A 64 -10.70 -4.02 -18.62
C ALA A 64 -9.27 -4.52 -18.85
N GLY A 65 -8.88 -5.65 -18.27
CA GLY A 65 -7.57 -6.27 -18.44
C GLY A 65 -6.51 -5.82 -17.43
N PHE A 66 -6.93 -5.22 -16.32
CA PHE A 66 -6.02 -4.92 -15.20
C PHE A 66 -5.87 -6.12 -14.27
N ASP A 67 -4.70 -6.23 -13.65
CA ASP A 67 -4.30 -7.37 -12.81
C ASP A 67 -4.76 -7.27 -11.35
N ASP A 68 -5.58 -6.28 -11.00
CA ASP A 68 -5.98 -5.95 -9.63
C ASP A 68 -6.49 -7.18 -8.87
N SER A 69 -7.42 -7.93 -9.47
CA SER A 69 -7.95 -9.17 -8.88
C SER A 69 -6.89 -10.25 -8.71
N MET A 70 -5.96 -10.40 -9.65
CA MET A 70 -4.88 -11.37 -9.56
C MET A 70 -3.96 -11.06 -8.38
N ILE A 71 -3.63 -9.79 -8.16
CA ILE A 71 -2.79 -9.37 -7.02
C ILE A 71 -3.53 -9.62 -5.70
N TYR A 72 -4.86 -9.41 -5.65
CA TYR A 72 -5.67 -9.75 -4.47
C TYR A 72 -5.58 -11.24 -4.13
N ASP A 73 -5.65 -12.12 -5.14
CA ASP A 73 -5.54 -13.57 -4.94
C ASP A 73 -4.16 -13.94 -4.37
N GLU A 74 -3.08 -13.35 -4.90
CA GLU A 74 -1.70 -13.58 -4.43
C GLU A 74 -1.47 -13.20 -2.96
N LEU A 75 -2.23 -12.24 -2.42
CA LEU A 75 -2.15 -11.89 -0.99
C LEU A 75 -2.56 -13.04 -0.08
N THR A 76 -3.53 -13.84 -0.51
CA THR A 76 -4.04 -15.00 0.24
C THR A 76 -3.32 -16.31 -0.09
N CYS A 77 -2.53 -16.31 -1.17
CA CYS A 77 -1.74 -17.45 -1.61
C CYS A 77 -0.57 -17.73 -0.64
N PRO A 78 -0.33 -19.01 -0.25
CA PRO A 78 0.86 -19.40 0.50
C PRO A 78 2.15 -18.93 -0.18
N LEU A 79 3.15 -18.54 0.62
CA LEU A 79 4.39 -17.93 0.10
C LEU A 79 5.13 -18.79 -0.92
N ASP A 80 5.10 -20.11 -0.76
CA ASP A 80 5.72 -21.10 -1.63
C ASP A 80 4.94 -21.36 -2.93
N GLN A 81 3.72 -20.81 -3.04
CA GLN A 81 2.81 -20.98 -4.19
C GLN A 81 2.57 -19.68 -4.95
N ARG A 82 3.10 -18.54 -4.46
CA ARG A 82 3.00 -17.26 -5.16
C ARG A 82 3.69 -17.28 -6.52
N LYS A 83 3.13 -16.54 -7.47
CA LYS A 83 3.71 -16.37 -8.82
C LYS A 83 5.09 -15.73 -8.79
N ILE A 84 5.29 -14.79 -7.85
CA ILE A 84 6.60 -14.21 -7.58
C ILE A 84 7.25 -15.04 -6.48
N SER A 85 8.37 -15.68 -6.80
CA SER A 85 9.10 -16.50 -5.84
C SER A 85 9.60 -15.64 -4.67
N MET A 86 9.21 -16.04 -3.45
CA MET A 86 9.64 -15.40 -2.21
C MET A 86 10.34 -16.42 -1.33
N THR A 87 11.66 -16.30 -1.18
CA THR A 87 12.45 -17.17 -0.30
C THR A 87 12.77 -16.45 1.00
N ARG A 88 12.33 -17.01 2.15
CA ARG A 88 12.75 -16.53 3.46
C ARG A 88 14.19 -16.99 3.71
N LEU A 89 15.07 -16.04 4.02
CA LEU A 89 16.43 -16.31 4.47
C LEU A 89 16.49 -16.17 5.98
N ASP A 90 16.97 -17.19 6.68
CA ASP A 90 17.18 -17.11 8.12
C ASP A 90 18.41 -16.23 8.41
N ASN A 91 18.15 -15.03 8.94
CA ASN A 91 19.17 -14.04 9.21
C ASN A 91 18.89 -13.35 10.56
N SER A 92 19.64 -13.73 11.59
CA SER A 92 19.51 -13.15 12.94
C SER A 92 19.82 -11.66 12.99
N ALA A 93 20.70 -11.15 12.12
CA ALA A 93 20.99 -9.72 12.04
C ALA A 93 19.78 -8.92 11.52
N ALA A 94 19.00 -9.48 10.59
CA ALA A 94 17.76 -8.85 10.14
C ALA A 94 16.70 -8.79 11.26
N LEU A 95 16.65 -9.79 12.14
CA LEU A 95 15.76 -9.78 13.31
C LEU A 95 16.20 -8.76 14.36
N ALA A 96 17.50 -8.54 14.53
CA ALA A 96 18.03 -7.55 15.47
C ALA A 96 17.58 -6.11 15.13
N LEU A 97 17.35 -5.79 13.84
CA LEU A 97 16.87 -4.47 13.41
C LEU A 97 15.52 -4.08 14.04
N PHE A 98 14.65 -5.05 14.33
CA PHE A 98 13.39 -4.75 15.02
C PHE A 98 13.60 -4.38 16.49
N SER A 99 14.59 -4.99 17.15
CA SER A 99 15.00 -4.61 18.51
C SER A 99 15.60 -3.20 18.53
N ASP A 100 16.44 -2.87 17.54
CA ASP A 100 17.02 -1.54 17.39
C ASP A 100 15.92 -0.48 17.18
N TRP A 101 14.94 -0.77 16.32
CA TRP A 101 13.76 0.08 16.13
C TRP A 101 12.97 0.25 17.43
N GLN A 102 12.82 -0.80 18.24
CA GLN A 102 12.12 -0.71 19.51
C GLN A 102 12.82 0.22 20.50
N GLN A 103 14.16 0.21 20.53
CA GLN A 103 14.98 0.99 21.45
C GLN A 103 15.23 2.44 20.99
N LYS A 104 14.96 2.75 19.71
CA LYS A 104 15.12 4.12 19.17
C LYS A 104 14.19 5.11 19.91
N PRO A 105 14.74 6.10 20.64
CA PRO A 105 13.94 6.98 21.51
C PRO A 105 13.11 8.02 20.73
N ASP A 106 13.57 8.40 19.55
CA ASP A 106 13.00 9.42 18.66
C ASP A 106 12.40 8.78 17.39
N LYS A 107 11.80 7.59 17.53
CA LYS A 107 11.12 6.94 16.40
C LYS A 107 9.75 7.56 16.15
N THR A 108 9.43 7.77 14.88
CA THR A 108 8.08 8.07 14.45
C THR A 108 7.30 6.76 14.33
N ALA A 109 6.16 6.66 15.01
CA ALA A 109 5.28 5.50 14.88
C ALA A 109 4.55 5.54 13.52
N TYR A 110 4.33 4.36 12.96
CA TYR A 110 3.65 4.17 11.68
C TYR A 110 2.38 3.38 11.81
#